data_AF-A0A7C1H6Y1-F1
#
_entry.id   AF-A0A7C1H6Y1-F1
#
_cell.length_a   1.000
_cell.length_b   1.000
_cell.length_c   1.000
_cell.angle_alpha   90.00
_cell.angle_beta   90.00
_cell.angle_gamma   90.00
#
_symmetry.space_group_name_H-M   'P 1'
#
loop_
_entity.id
_entity.type
_entity.pdbx_description
1 polymer ?
#
loop_
_entity_poly.entity_id
_entity_poly.type
_entity_poly.pdbx_seq_one_letter_code
_entity_poly.pdbx_strand_id
1 'polypeptide(L)'
;MNKFIKIFLFFLLILAILLNINWIASAIAGLILGLLYFLIFGFSLGKIIFKAQNIGWQLIFGMLSLISAYSFLGAIVYYFYQLNQLSVSLLFSAISIVILIFDSKLQNSKCLPLFKPWQESRIQNLFCNLKSITRNLSSIILKISYLILFATAIYILFTCQTIDAIRSPWQVIPPAFLIIYFLATLNLLLLLLKPKTTSYNLIQPHKTSYNLIQPHKTSYNPI
;
A
#
# COMPACT_ATOMS: atom_id res chain seq x y z
N MET A 1 -0.25 -24.93 7.35
CA MET A 1 1.16 -24.95 7.80
C MET A 1 1.25 -24.15 9.09
N ASN A 2 1.77 -24.76 10.16
CA ASN A 2 1.85 -24.09 11.47
C ASN A 2 2.64 -22.77 11.31
N LYS A 3 2.17 -21.66 11.89
CA LYS A 3 2.77 -20.31 11.70
C LYS A 3 4.28 -20.34 11.98
N PHE A 4 4.67 -21.10 13.00
CA PHE A 4 6.06 -21.37 13.37
C PHE A 4 6.88 -22.07 12.28
N ILE A 5 6.33 -23.10 11.65
CA ILE A 5 7.02 -23.83 10.56
C ILE A 5 7.27 -22.90 9.37
N LYS A 6 6.32 -22.01 9.04
CA LYS A 6 6.51 -21.01 7.97
C LYS A 6 7.63 -20.03 8.27
N ILE A 7 7.66 -19.49 9.49
CA ILE A 7 8.71 -18.57 9.93
C ILE A 7 10.07 -19.26 9.95
N PHE A 8 10.13 -20.52 10.41
CA PHE A 8 11.35 -21.31 10.43
C PHE A 8 11.92 -21.55 9.03
N LEU A 9 11.07 -21.91 8.05
CA LEU A 9 11.49 -22.09 6.66
C LEU A 9 12.02 -20.79 6.05
N PHE A 10 11.39 -19.65 6.35
CA PHE A 10 11.86 -18.35 5.89
C PHE A 10 13.22 -17.99 6.50
N PHE A 11 13.41 -18.26 7.79
CA PHE A 11 14.70 -18.07 8.46
C PHE A 11 15.80 -18.93 7.83
N LEU A 12 15.52 -20.22 7.58
CA LEU A 12 16.48 -21.14 6.96
C LEU A 12 16.88 -20.68 5.56
N LEU A 13 15.92 -20.16 4.78
CA LEU A 13 16.19 -19.62 3.45
C LEU A 13 17.08 -18.37 3.51
N ILE A 14 16.80 -17.44 4.43
CA ILE A 14 17.64 -16.24 4.63
C ILE A 14 19.06 -16.66 5.02
N LEU A 15 19.18 -17.61 5.95
CA LEU A 15 20.47 -18.10 6.43
C LEU A 15 21.27 -18.74 5.28
N ALA A 16 20.63 -19.56 4.44
CA ALA A 16 21.27 -20.20 3.28
C ALA A 16 21.83 -19.17 2.28
N ILE A 17 21.10 -18.08 2.03
CA ILE A 17 21.55 -16.99 1.16
C ILE A 17 22.75 -16.26 1.77
N LEU A 18 22.69 -15.93 3.06
CA LEU A 18 23.77 -15.26 3.77
C LEU A 18 25.04 -16.13 3.81
N LEU A 19 24.89 -17.44 4.05
CA LEU A 19 25.96 -18.44 3.94
C LEU A 19 26.61 -18.44 2.56
N ASN A 20 25.79 -18.40 1.50
CA ASN A 20 26.32 -18.40 0.15
C ASN A 20 27.00 -17.08 -0.23
N ILE A 21 26.45 -15.94 0.19
CA ILE A 21 27.06 -14.63 -0.05
C ILE A 21 28.40 -14.50 0.68
N ASN A 22 28.51 -14.96 1.93
CA ASN A 22 29.68 -14.68 2.77
C ASN A 22 30.79 -15.74 2.71
N TRP A 23 30.45 -17.03 2.57
CA TRP A 23 31.44 -18.11 2.68
C TRP A 23 31.53 -19.00 1.45
N ILE A 24 30.41 -19.53 0.95
CA ILE A 24 30.44 -20.56 -0.10
C ILE A 24 30.75 -19.95 -1.48
N ALA A 25 30.32 -18.70 -1.72
CA ALA A 25 30.58 -17.92 -2.93
C ALA A 25 30.30 -18.65 -4.25
N SER A 26 29.36 -19.60 -4.25
CA SER A 26 29.03 -20.39 -5.44
C SER A 26 27.97 -19.69 -6.28
N ALA A 27 28.26 -19.52 -7.58
CA ALA A 27 27.38 -18.80 -8.50
C ALA A 27 26.06 -19.53 -8.74
N ILE A 28 26.11 -20.84 -8.99
CA ILE A 28 24.92 -21.67 -9.30
C ILE A 28 23.97 -21.74 -8.10
N ALA A 29 24.49 -22.02 -6.90
CA ALA A 29 23.64 -22.05 -5.71
C ALA A 29 23.08 -20.65 -5.40
N GLY A 30 23.86 -19.59 -5.64
CA GLY A 30 23.40 -18.21 -5.50
C GLY A 30 22.22 -17.87 -6.39
N LEU A 31 22.25 -18.29 -7.66
CA LEU A 31 21.14 -18.10 -8.59
C LEU A 31 19.89 -18.89 -8.16
N ILE A 32 20.05 -20.16 -7.80
CA ILE A 32 18.92 -21.01 -7.39
C ILE A 32 18.28 -20.47 -6.11
N LEU A 33 19.09 -20.18 -5.09
CA LEU A 33 18.62 -19.62 -3.82
C LEU A 33 18.03 -18.23 -3.99
N GLY A 34 18.63 -17.39 -4.84
CA GLY A 34 18.13 -16.06 -5.16
C GLY A 34 16.75 -16.10 -5.84
N LEU A 35 16.58 -16.96 -6.85
CA LEU A 35 15.28 -17.13 -7.51
C LEU A 35 14.20 -17.61 -6.53
N LEU A 36 14.55 -18.59 -5.70
CA LEU A 36 13.64 -19.13 -4.68
C LEU A 36 13.28 -18.06 -3.65
N TYR A 37 14.26 -17.25 -3.23
CA TYR A 37 14.06 -16.10 -2.35
C TYR A 37 13.08 -15.09 -2.93
N PHE A 38 13.32 -14.63 -4.17
CA PHE A 38 12.44 -13.68 -4.81
C PHE A 38 11.03 -14.26 -4.90
N LEU A 39 10.86 -15.50 -5.37
CA LEU A 39 9.55 -16.16 -5.48
C LEU A 39 8.77 -16.18 -4.16
N ILE A 40 9.42 -16.55 -3.06
CA ILE A 40 8.77 -16.70 -1.76
C ILE A 40 8.47 -15.34 -1.10
N PHE A 41 9.46 -14.46 -1.04
CA PHE A 41 9.29 -13.16 -0.39
C PHE A 41 8.46 -12.20 -1.23
N GLY A 42 8.58 -12.26 -2.55
CA GLY A 42 7.75 -11.47 -3.47
C GLY A 42 6.29 -11.85 -3.35
N PHE A 43 5.96 -13.14 -3.30
CA PHE A 43 4.59 -13.57 -3.05
C PHE A 43 4.06 -13.14 -1.67
N SER A 44 4.91 -13.20 -0.63
CA SER A 44 4.53 -12.75 0.72
C SER A 44 4.26 -11.24 0.76
N LEU A 45 5.09 -10.45 0.09
CA LEU A 45 4.93 -9.01 -0.06
C LEU A 45 3.68 -8.66 -0.89
N GLY A 46 3.43 -9.41 -1.97
CA GLY A 46 2.23 -9.27 -2.80
C GLY A 46 0.93 -9.49 -2.02
N LYS A 47 0.90 -10.44 -1.08
CA LYS A 47 -0.24 -10.62 -0.16
C LYS A 47 -0.45 -9.46 0.79
N ILE A 48 0.62 -8.81 1.24
CA ILE A 48 0.56 -7.65 2.13
C ILE A 48 -0.07 -6.47 1.38
N ILE A 49 0.34 -6.23 0.12
CA ILE A 49 -0.16 -5.11 -0.70
C ILE A 49 -1.57 -5.39 -1.24
N PHE A 50 -1.82 -6.59 -1.76
CA PHE A 50 -3.08 -6.94 -2.44
C PHE A 50 -3.79 -8.12 -1.74
N LYS A 51 -4.57 -7.81 -0.69
CA LYS A 51 -5.23 -8.82 0.16
C LYS A 51 -6.32 -9.67 -0.52
N ALA A 52 -6.81 -9.30 -1.70
CA ALA A 52 -8.04 -9.89 -2.27
C ALA A 52 -7.99 -10.18 -3.79
N GLN A 53 -6.80 -10.36 -4.36
CA GLN A 53 -6.62 -10.57 -5.81
C GLN A 53 -6.08 -11.97 -6.12
N ASN A 54 -6.18 -12.40 -7.38
CA ASN A 54 -5.69 -13.70 -7.85
C ASN A 54 -4.22 -13.93 -7.48
N ILE A 55 -3.88 -15.20 -7.21
CA ILE A 55 -2.54 -15.65 -6.79
C ILE A 55 -1.43 -15.13 -7.72
N GLY A 56 -1.70 -15.11 -9.04
CA GLY A 56 -0.74 -14.68 -10.06
C GLY A 56 -0.43 -13.18 -9.98
N TRP A 57 -1.45 -12.34 -9.80
CA TRP A 57 -1.26 -10.89 -9.66
C TRP A 57 -0.51 -10.53 -8.37
N GLN A 58 -0.79 -11.23 -7.28
CA GLN A 58 -0.03 -11.09 -6.04
C GLN A 58 1.44 -11.43 -6.26
N LEU A 59 1.74 -12.52 -7.00
CA LEU A 59 3.11 -12.91 -7.27
C LEU A 59 3.83 -11.87 -8.16
N ILE A 60 3.25 -11.49 -9.30
CA ILE A 60 3.88 -10.58 -10.27
C ILE A 60 4.15 -9.21 -9.64
N PHE A 61 3.13 -8.57 -9.06
CA PHE A 61 3.30 -7.27 -8.44
C PHE A 61 4.15 -7.34 -7.17
N GLY A 62 4.10 -8.47 -6.46
CA GLY A 62 4.98 -8.76 -5.34
C GLY A 62 6.46 -8.79 -5.72
N MET A 63 6.81 -9.52 -6.81
CA MET A 63 8.18 -9.55 -7.34
C MET A 63 8.66 -8.15 -7.74
N LEU A 64 7.86 -7.44 -8.55
CA LEU A 64 8.20 -6.12 -9.07
C LEU A 64 8.44 -5.12 -7.92
N SER A 65 7.56 -5.11 -6.93
CA SER A 65 7.71 -4.24 -5.77
C SER A 65 8.95 -4.59 -4.94
N LEU A 66 9.31 -5.86 -4.87
CA LEU A 66 10.47 -6.32 -4.10
C LEU A 66 11.78 -5.95 -4.83
N ILE A 67 11.85 -6.13 -6.16
CA ILE A 67 12.99 -5.67 -6.99
C ILE A 67 13.13 -4.14 -6.90
N SER A 68 12.01 -3.41 -6.97
CA SER A 68 11.99 -1.96 -6.81
C SER A 68 12.53 -1.53 -5.45
N ALA A 69 12.15 -2.21 -4.36
CA ALA A 69 12.65 -1.92 -3.03
C ALA A 69 14.17 -2.18 -2.91
N TYR A 70 14.69 -3.28 -3.46
CA TYR A 70 16.13 -3.51 -3.49
C TYR A 70 16.89 -2.48 -4.31
N SER A 71 16.34 -2.05 -5.45
CA SER A 71 16.97 -1.01 -6.28
C SER A 71 17.02 0.33 -5.54
N PHE A 72 15.92 0.75 -4.93
CA PHE A 72 15.84 2.02 -4.21
C PHE A 72 16.70 2.02 -2.93
N LEU A 73 16.56 1.02 -2.07
CA LEU A 73 17.34 0.92 -0.84
C LEU A 73 18.82 0.66 -1.13
N GLY A 74 19.11 -0.15 -2.15
CA GLY A 74 20.46 -0.39 -2.64
C GLY A 74 21.14 0.89 -3.12
N ALA A 75 20.44 1.77 -3.85
CA ALA A 75 20.97 3.06 -4.28
C ALA A 75 21.30 3.97 -3.09
N ILE A 76 20.42 4.02 -2.08
CA ILE A 76 20.67 4.80 -0.86
C ILE A 76 21.91 4.27 -0.13
N VAL A 77 22.00 2.96 0.09
CA VAL A 77 23.15 2.35 0.77
C VAL A 77 24.43 2.55 -0.02
N TYR A 78 24.37 2.43 -1.36
CA TYR A 78 25.51 2.67 -2.22
C TYR A 78 26.05 4.09 -2.10
N TYR A 79 25.15 5.09 -2.08
CA TYR A 79 25.53 6.50 -1.99
C TYR A 79 26.28 6.82 -0.69
N PHE A 80 25.86 6.25 0.45
CA PHE A 80 26.44 6.56 1.76
C PHE A 80 27.61 5.66 2.17
N TYR A 81 27.55 4.36 1.87
CA TYR A 81 28.42 3.36 2.50
C TYR A 81 29.21 2.49 1.52
N GLN A 82 29.03 2.70 0.20
CA GLN A 82 29.53 1.80 -0.85
C GLN A 82 28.91 0.40 -0.76
N LEU A 83 28.78 -0.30 -1.89
CA LEU A 83 28.10 -1.61 -1.95
C LEU A 83 29.06 -2.76 -1.55
N ASN A 84 29.56 -2.73 -0.32
CA ASN A 84 30.42 -3.80 0.21
C ASN A 84 29.59 -5.07 0.46
N GLN A 85 30.27 -6.22 0.52
CA GLN A 85 29.63 -7.52 0.76
C GLN A 85 28.79 -7.55 2.06
N LEU A 86 29.27 -6.88 3.11
CA LEU A 86 28.53 -6.69 4.37
C LEU A 86 27.29 -5.81 4.18
N SER A 87 27.37 -4.74 3.40
CA SER A 87 26.23 -3.87 3.11
C SER A 87 25.12 -4.64 2.37
N VAL A 88 25.50 -5.53 1.44
CA VAL A 88 24.56 -6.39 0.71
C VAL A 88 23.88 -7.39 1.66
N SER A 89 24.64 -8.06 2.53
CA SER A 89 24.07 -9.03 3.48
C SER A 89 23.11 -8.36 4.49
N LEU A 90 23.44 -7.15 4.95
CA LEU A 90 22.57 -6.33 5.79
C LEU A 90 21.28 -5.90 5.06
N LEU A 91 21.37 -5.50 3.78
CA LEU A 91 20.19 -5.18 2.98
C LEU A 91 19.24 -6.37 2.85
N PHE A 92 19.77 -7.55 2.51
CA PHE A 92 18.97 -8.76 2.36
C PHE A 92 18.25 -9.15 3.64
N SER A 93 18.97 -9.12 4.77
CA SER A 93 18.38 -9.43 6.08
C SER A 93 17.35 -8.38 6.52
N ALA A 94 17.63 -7.08 6.36
CA ALA A 94 16.73 -6.00 6.77
C ALA A 94 15.40 -6.05 6.02
N ILE A 95 15.42 -6.17 4.68
CA ILE A 95 14.20 -6.25 3.86
C ILE A 95 13.39 -7.48 4.23
N SER A 96 14.05 -8.62 4.44
CA SER A 96 13.40 -9.87 4.85
C SER A 96 12.70 -9.74 6.20
N ILE A 97 13.38 -9.17 7.21
CA ILE A 97 12.84 -8.96 8.55
C ILE A 97 11.59 -8.07 8.50
N VAL A 98 11.65 -6.98 7.74
CA VAL A 98 10.50 -6.06 7.57
C VAL A 98 9.29 -6.82 7.02
N ILE A 99 9.46 -7.60 5.95
CA ILE A 99 8.36 -8.38 5.35
C ILE A 99 7.78 -9.37 6.35
N LEU A 100 8.61 -10.07 7.13
CA LEU A 100 8.17 -11.03 8.15
C LEU A 100 7.32 -10.37 9.25
N ILE A 101 7.73 -9.19 9.72
CA ILE A 101 6.97 -8.43 10.74
C ILE A 101 5.57 -8.09 10.20
N PHE A 102 5.46 -7.60 8.97
CA PHE A 102 4.18 -7.23 8.38
C PHE A 102 3.28 -8.45 8.08
N ASP A 103 3.83 -9.55 7.57
CA ASP A 103 3.07 -10.80 7.34
C ASP A 103 2.48 -11.34 8.65
N SER A 104 3.24 -11.28 9.74
CA SER A 104 2.78 -11.74 11.07
C SER A 104 1.61 -10.92 11.63
N LYS A 105 1.61 -9.59 11.41
CA LYS A 105 0.52 -8.69 11.80
C LYS A 105 -0.74 -8.92 10.96
N LEU A 106 -0.58 -9.25 9.68
CA LEU A 106 -1.68 -9.60 8.79
C LEU A 106 -2.46 -10.82 9.30
N GLN A 107 -1.74 -11.85 9.75
CA GLN A 107 -2.35 -13.09 10.25
C GLN A 107 -3.03 -12.91 11.62
N ASN A 108 -2.47 -12.07 12.50
CA ASN A 108 -3.06 -11.80 13.81
C ASN A 108 -4.35 -10.95 13.74
N SER A 109 -4.66 -10.33 12.60
CA SER A 109 -5.91 -9.59 12.41
C SER A 109 -7.14 -10.49 12.23
N LYS A 110 -6.99 -11.82 12.24
CA LYS A 110 -8.12 -12.75 12.37
C LYS A 110 -8.58 -12.82 13.83
N CYS A 111 -9.56 -11.96 14.13
CA CYS A 111 -10.51 -12.00 15.24
C CYS A 111 -9.93 -11.90 16.67
N LEU A 112 -9.90 -10.67 17.19
CA LEU A 112 -10.17 -10.42 18.60
C LEU A 112 -11.50 -9.64 18.70
N PRO A 113 -12.64 -10.27 19.03
CA PRO A 113 -13.83 -9.54 19.43
C PRO A 113 -13.73 -9.31 20.94
N LEU A 114 -12.90 -8.36 21.36
CA LEU A 114 -12.91 -7.90 22.73
C LEU A 114 -13.11 -6.40 22.72
N PHE A 115 -14.20 -5.99 23.37
CA PHE A 115 -14.70 -4.63 23.55
C PHE A 115 -15.63 -4.09 22.45
N LYS A 116 -16.94 -4.25 22.68
CA LYS A 116 -17.94 -3.26 22.22
C LYS A 116 -17.96 -2.16 23.29
N PRO A 117 -17.54 -0.92 23.02
CA PRO A 117 -17.85 0.18 23.92
C PRO A 117 -19.34 0.50 23.76
N TRP A 118 -20.13 0.09 24.76
CA TRP A 118 -21.49 0.57 24.95
C TRP A 118 -21.39 1.95 25.60
N GLN A 119 -21.03 2.97 24.84
CA GLN A 119 -21.36 4.37 25.16
C GLN A 119 -21.22 5.29 23.95
N GLU A 120 -22.30 6.05 23.74
CA GLU A 120 -22.48 7.25 22.91
C GLU A 120 -22.71 7.12 21.40
N SER A 121 -23.99 6.99 21.03
CA SER A 121 -24.51 7.32 19.71
C SER A 121 -24.21 8.76 19.27
N ARG A 122 -24.07 9.72 20.21
CA ARG A 122 -23.76 11.13 19.92
C ARG A 122 -22.29 11.35 19.54
N ILE A 123 -21.35 10.80 20.32
CA ILE A 123 -19.92 10.82 20.00
C ILE A 123 -19.60 10.01 18.73
N GLN A 124 -20.24 8.87 18.49
CA GLN A 124 -20.07 8.13 17.23
C GLN A 124 -20.53 8.94 16.01
N ASN A 125 -21.68 9.63 16.11
CA ASN A 125 -22.14 10.53 15.05
C ASN A 125 -21.20 11.72 14.86
N LEU A 126 -20.64 12.29 15.94
CA LEU A 126 -19.65 13.36 15.85
C LEU A 126 -18.34 12.88 15.22
N PHE A 127 -17.82 11.71 15.58
CA PHE A 127 -16.62 11.12 14.95
C PHE A 127 -16.87 10.77 13.50
N CYS A 128 -18.04 10.23 13.14
CA CYS A 128 -18.42 9.98 11.75
C CYS A 128 -18.55 11.29 10.97
N ASN A 129 -19.11 12.34 11.57
CA ASN A 129 -19.25 13.65 10.94
C ASN A 129 -17.89 14.34 10.76
N LEU A 130 -17.04 14.32 11.79
CA LEU A 130 -15.66 14.83 11.72
C LEU A 130 -14.80 14.03 10.73
N LYS A 131 -14.95 12.70 10.68
CA LYS A 131 -14.27 11.84 9.70
C LYS A 131 -14.79 12.09 8.28
N SER A 132 -16.09 12.36 8.13
CA SER A 132 -16.71 12.77 6.87
C SER A 132 -16.21 14.14 6.42
N ILE A 133 -16.15 15.11 7.33
CA ILE A 133 -15.63 16.47 7.10
C ILE A 133 -14.16 16.43 6.73
N THR A 134 -13.31 15.73 7.49
CA THR A 134 -11.87 15.59 7.18
C THR A 134 -11.65 14.88 5.84
N ARG A 135 -12.45 13.85 5.52
CA ARG A 135 -12.41 13.19 4.21
C ARG A 135 -12.85 14.11 3.08
N ASN A 136 -13.88 14.93 3.29
CA ASN A 136 -14.35 15.90 2.30
C ASN A 136 -13.34 17.04 2.11
N LEU A 137 -12.80 17.60 3.20
CA LEU A 137 -11.72 18.59 3.19
C LEU A 137 -10.48 18.05 2.45
N SER A 138 -10.07 16.80 2.70
CA SER A 138 -8.97 16.19 1.95
C SER A 138 -9.23 16.17 0.44
N SER A 139 -10.49 15.96 0.02
CA SER A 139 -10.86 15.95 -1.40
C SER A 139 -10.89 17.35 -1.99
N ILE A 140 -11.29 18.36 -1.22
CA ILE A 140 -11.31 19.76 -1.65
C ILE A 140 -9.88 20.29 -1.77
N ILE A 141 -9.03 19.99 -0.78
CA ILE A 141 -7.61 20.37 -0.76
C ILE A 141 -6.89 19.78 -1.98
N LEU A 142 -7.12 18.51 -2.32
CA LEU A 142 -6.52 17.89 -3.51
C LEU A 142 -6.95 18.58 -4.82
N LYS A 143 -8.22 18.97 -4.95
CA LYS A 143 -8.72 19.72 -6.13
C LYS A 143 -8.08 21.10 -6.23
N ILE A 144 -8.02 21.83 -5.11
CA ILE A 144 -7.42 23.16 -5.05
C ILE A 144 -5.93 23.09 -5.36
N SER A 145 -5.21 22.14 -4.76
CA SER A 145 -3.79 21.89 -5.02
C SER A 145 -3.52 21.64 -6.51
N TYR A 146 -4.32 20.80 -7.15
CA TYR A 146 -4.24 20.57 -8.60
C TYR A 146 -4.45 21.85 -9.41
N LEU A 147 -5.49 22.64 -9.11
CA LEU A 147 -5.77 23.89 -9.82
C LEU A 147 -4.63 24.91 -9.68
N ILE A 148 -4.03 25.03 -8.50
CA ILE A 148 -2.89 25.90 -8.26
C ILE A 148 -1.68 25.45 -9.08
N LEU A 149 -1.32 24.17 -9.01
CA LEU A 149 -0.18 23.61 -9.78
C LEU A 149 -0.39 23.73 -11.29
N PHE A 150 -1.61 23.58 -11.76
CA PHE A 150 -1.94 23.74 -13.17
C PHE A 150 -1.84 25.21 -13.62
N ALA A 151 -2.35 26.14 -12.81
CA ALA A 151 -2.24 27.57 -13.08
C ALA A 151 -0.79 28.05 -13.08
N THR A 152 0.05 27.55 -12.17
CA THR A 152 1.48 27.88 -12.15
C THR A 152 2.22 27.33 -13.37
N ALA A 153 1.86 26.13 -13.84
CA ALA A 153 2.41 25.59 -15.09
C ALA A 153 2.07 26.48 -16.30
N ILE A 154 0.81 26.93 -16.41
CA ILE A 154 0.38 27.86 -17.46
C ILE A 154 1.12 29.21 -17.34
N TYR A 155 1.26 29.73 -16.12
CA TYR A 155 1.97 30.98 -15.87
C TYR A 155 3.43 30.93 -16.34
N ILE A 156 4.11 29.80 -16.09
CA ILE A 156 5.49 29.58 -16.56
C ILE A 156 5.52 29.58 -18.09
N LEU A 157 4.62 28.85 -18.75
CA LEU A 157 4.54 28.84 -20.21
C LEU A 157 4.30 30.23 -20.80
N PHE A 158 3.42 31.01 -20.17
CA PHE A 158 3.13 32.37 -20.61
C PHE A 158 4.30 33.32 -20.40
N THR A 159 5.11 33.12 -19.35
CA THR A 159 6.30 33.95 -19.12
C THR A 159 7.43 33.59 -20.08
N CYS A 160 7.52 32.32 -20.48
CA CYS A 160 8.57 31.77 -21.34
C CYS A 160 8.22 31.78 -22.84
N GLN A 161 7.27 32.61 -23.26
CA GLN A 161 6.93 32.77 -24.68
C GLN A 161 8.02 33.56 -25.43
N THR A 162 8.41 33.10 -26.62
CA THR A 162 9.44 33.73 -27.45
C THR A 162 9.02 33.80 -28.91
N ILE A 163 9.44 34.85 -29.60
CA ILE A 163 9.16 35.08 -31.02
C ILE A 163 10.28 34.51 -31.91
N ASP A 164 11.45 34.24 -31.32
CA ASP A 164 12.61 33.71 -32.03
C ASP A 164 12.41 32.28 -32.52
N ALA A 165 13.05 31.97 -33.65
CA ALA A 165 13.09 30.62 -34.19
C ALA A 165 13.96 29.71 -33.31
N ILE A 166 13.32 29.05 -32.34
CA ILE A 166 13.95 28.07 -31.45
C ILE A 166 13.93 26.66 -32.05
N ARG A 167 14.98 25.89 -31.80
CA ARG A 167 15.06 24.50 -32.27
C ARG A 167 14.18 23.54 -31.46
N SER A 168 13.91 23.87 -30.20
CA SER A 168 12.97 23.12 -29.35
C SER A 168 12.34 24.02 -28.28
N PRO A 169 11.09 23.75 -27.87
CA PRO A 169 10.43 24.49 -26.78
C PRO A 169 11.18 24.38 -25.44
N TRP A 170 11.84 23.23 -25.22
CA TRP A 170 12.61 22.94 -24.01
C TRP A 170 13.86 23.81 -23.83
N GLN A 171 14.26 24.54 -24.88
CA GLN A 171 15.36 25.50 -24.79
C GLN A 171 14.97 26.74 -23.97
N VAL A 172 13.70 27.11 -23.96
CA VAL A 172 13.19 28.32 -23.29
C VAL A 172 12.46 27.97 -22.00
N ILE A 173 11.82 26.80 -21.94
CA ILE A 173 11.03 26.37 -20.79
C ILE A 173 11.98 25.89 -19.68
N PRO A 174 11.92 26.46 -18.46
CA PRO A 174 12.79 26.06 -17.37
C PRO A 174 12.47 24.62 -16.90
N PRO A 175 13.47 23.87 -16.39
CA PRO A 175 13.26 22.49 -15.93
C PRO A 175 12.25 22.40 -14.78
N ALA A 176 12.03 23.48 -14.02
CA ALA A 176 10.99 23.56 -12.99
C ALA A 176 9.57 23.30 -13.52
N PHE A 177 9.28 23.66 -14.78
CA PHE A 177 8.00 23.38 -15.43
C PHE A 177 7.68 21.88 -15.43
N LEU A 178 8.66 21.03 -15.76
CA LEU A 178 8.47 19.58 -15.80
C LEU A 178 8.11 19.02 -14.42
N ILE A 179 8.75 19.52 -13.36
CA ILE A 179 8.47 19.09 -11.99
C ILE A 179 7.05 19.48 -11.58
N ILE A 180 6.64 20.72 -11.86
CA ILE A 180 5.31 21.22 -11.53
C ILE A 180 4.23 20.47 -12.32
N TYR A 181 4.44 20.26 -13.61
CA TYR A 181 3.52 19.50 -14.47
C TYR A 181 3.41 18.03 -14.03
N PHE A 182 4.53 17.40 -13.67
CA PHE A 182 4.55 16.04 -13.13
C PHE A 182 3.77 15.95 -11.80
N LEU A 183 3.97 16.91 -10.89
CA LEU A 183 3.21 16.97 -9.64
C LEU A 183 1.71 17.20 -9.88
N ALA A 184 1.33 18.03 -10.85
CA ALA A 184 -0.07 18.26 -11.22
C ALA A 184 -0.73 16.97 -11.75
N THR A 185 -0.05 16.24 -12.63
CA THR A 185 -0.55 14.98 -13.19
C THR A 185 -0.64 13.87 -12.14
N LEU A 186 0.30 13.80 -11.20
CA LEU A 186 0.22 12.89 -10.05
C LEU A 186 -0.99 13.22 -9.15
N ASN A 187 -1.21 14.50 -8.83
CA ASN A 187 -2.39 14.95 -8.07
C ASN A 187 -3.71 14.56 -8.76
N LEU A 188 -3.76 14.71 -10.09
CA LEU A 188 -4.91 14.31 -10.90
C LEU A 188 -5.13 12.79 -10.88
N LEU A 189 -4.05 12.01 -10.99
CA LEU A 189 -4.12 10.54 -10.88
C LEU A 189 -4.66 10.11 -9.50
N LEU A 190 -4.18 10.72 -8.42
CA LEU A 190 -4.69 10.47 -7.07
C LEU A 190 -6.18 10.81 -6.94
N LEU A 191 -6.64 11.86 -7.61
CA LEU A 191 -8.04 12.26 -7.64
C LEU A 191 -8.91 11.24 -8.40
N LEU A 192 -8.39 10.67 -9.49
CA LEU A 192 -9.08 9.64 -10.29
C LEU A 192 -9.11 8.27 -9.59
N LEU A 193 -8.04 7.90 -8.90
CA LEU A 193 -7.95 6.63 -8.15
C LEU A 193 -8.78 6.66 -6.86
N LYS A 194 -9.21 7.85 -6.41
CA LYS A 194 -10.05 7.96 -5.22
C LYS A 194 -11.43 7.34 -5.53
N PRO A 195 -11.87 6.32 -4.77
CA PRO A 195 -13.17 5.71 -5.02
C PRO A 195 -14.25 6.79 -4.88
N LYS A 196 -15.05 6.99 -5.93
CA LYS A 196 -16.28 7.79 -5.85
C LYS A 196 -17.17 7.12 -4.81
N THR A 197 -17.13 7.61 -3.57
CA THR A 197 -18.20 7.32 -2.62
C THR A 197 -19.40 8.14 -3.07
N THR A 198 -20.10 7.68 -4.11
CA THR A 198 -21.50 8.05 -4.31
C THR A 198 -22.22 7.68 -3.03
N SER A 199 -22.80 8.70 -2.42
CA SER A 199 -23.61 8.64 -1.22
C SER A 199 -24.73 7.61 -1.36
N TYR A 200 -24.54 6.43 -0.78
CA TYR A 200 -25.65 5.55 -0.41
C TYR A 200 -26.37 6.17 0.79
N ASN A 201 -27.21 7.18 0.55
CA ASN A 201 -27.98 7.84 1.61
C ASN A 201 -29.45 8.08 1.22
N LEU A 202 -30.04 7.24 0.35
CA LEU A 202 -31.45 7.38 -0.03
C LEU A 202 -32.26 6.08 -0.14
N ILE A 203 -31.90 5.01 0.57
CA ILE A 203 -32.83 3.88 0.76
C ILE A 203 -32.69 3.33 2.19
N GLN A 204 -33.43 3.91 3.12
CA GLN A 204 -33.91 3.17 4.29
C GLN A 204 -35.21 2.46 3.86
N PRO A 205 -35.28 1.12 3.78
CA PRO A 205 -36.56 0.46 3.92
C PRO A 205 -36.87 0.38 5.43
N HIS A 206 -37.99 0.97 5.81
CA HIS A 206 -38.64 0.87 7.11
C HIS A 206 -38.47 -0.53 7.74
N LYS A 207 -37.82 -0.60 8.91
CA LYS A 207 -38.00 -1.71 9.85
C LYS A 207 -38.91 -1.25 10.98
N THR A 208 -40.22 -1.40 10.82
CA THR A 208 -41.20 -1.48 11.93
C THR A 208 -42.57 -1.86 11.38
N SER A 209 -42.95 -3.15 11.43
CA SER A 209 -44.33 -3.62 11.63
C SER A 209 -44.47 -5.14 11.47
N TYR A 210 -43.77 -5.96 12.25
CA TYR A 210 -44.17 -7.37 12.44
C TYR A 210 -43.89 -7.78 13.88
N ASN A 211 -44.72 -7.29 14.80
CA ASN A 211 -44.79 -7.79 16.18
C ASN A 211 -46.23 -7.74 16.72
N LEU A 212 -47.21 -7.90 15.84
CA LEU A 212 -48.59 -8.16 16.23
C LEU A 212 -49.04 -9.38 15.44
N ILE A 213 -49.01 -10.52 16.12
CA ILE A 213 -49.91 -11.68 16.06
C ILE A 213 -49.13 -12.80 16.76
N GLN A 214 -49.33 -12.90 18.07
CA GLN A 214 -49.26 -14.20 18.73
C GLN A 214 -50.42 -15.05 18.20
N PRO A 215 -50.24 -16.37 18.09
CA PRO A 215 -51.17 -17.21 18.79
C PRO A 215 -50.46 -18.22 19.69
N HIS A 216 -50.98 -18.27 20.91
CA HIS A 216 -50.84 -19.32 21.91
C HIS A 216 -50.60 -20.71 21.34
N LYS A 217 -49.59 -21.40 21.88
CA LYS A 217 -49.69 -22.82 22.25
C LYS A 217 -49.00 -23.06 23.59
N THR A 218 -49.83 -23.23 24.60
CA THR A 218 -49.53 -23.92 25.87
C THR A 218 -49.37 -25.42 25.63
N SER A 219 -48.31 -26.04 26.14
CA SER A 219 -48.37 -27.26 26.98
C SER A 219 -46.96 -27.73 27.34
N TYR A 220 -46.83 -28.22 28.57
CA TYR A 220 -45.61 -28.51 29.32
C TYR A 220 -44.97 -29.87 29.02
N ASN A 221 -43.64 -29.88 29.20
CA ASN A 221 -42.70 -30.83 29.82
C ASN A 221 -43.13 -32.30 30.10
N PRO A 222 -42.25 -33.31 29.85
CA PRO A 222 -42.38 -34.64 30.43
C PRO A 222 -41.78 -34.69 31.85
N ILE A 223 -42.54 -35.25 32.80
CA ILE A 223 -42.21 -36.15 33.93
C ILE A 223 -43.49 -36.29 34.76
#